data_AF-A0A1G8EH96-F1
#
_entry.id   AF-A0A1G8EH96-F1
#
_cell.length_a   1.000
_cell.length_b   1.000
_cell.length_c   1.000
_cell.angle_alpha   90.00
_cell.angle_beta   90.00
_cell.angle_gamma   90.00
#
_symmetry.space_group_name_H-M   'P 1'
#
loop_
_entity.id
_entity.type
_entity.pdbx_description
1 polymer ?
#
loop_
_entity_poly.entity_id
_entity_poly.type
_entity_poly.pdbx_seq_one_letter_code
_entity_poly.pdbx_strand_id
1 'polypeptide(L)'
;MQDPHLLHIAPAPRLDGRQAARVGASNTAKEIADYAAGLVPTTDDRNALPGEFLDRAARLRVMAAELLHRAVTVELMRGTTWDTIAARLRLTVEAARRQFEHCDLTDMADTDGTHGVWAVLAETCVSPVPGSCGPDPGRVALQLDDWHTAYSTAQPDTAGAPPPRNPVTIGL
;
A
#
# COMPACT_ATOMS: atom_id res chain seq x y z
N MET A 1 9.94 43.67 12.56
CA MET A 1 9.65 43.16 11.21
C MET A 1 9.40 41.67 11.36
N GLN A 2 8.14 41.29 11.61
CA GLN A 2 7.73 39.90 11.81
C GLN A 2 7.30 39.34 10.46
N ASP A 3 7.81 38.15 10.13
CA ASP A 3 7.61 37.46 8.86
C ASP A 3 6.19 36.86 8.79
N PRO A 4 5.31 37.28 7.86
CA PRO A 4 3.89 36.91 7.86
C PRO A 4 3.55 35.59 7.13
N HIS A 5 4.53 34.75 6.80
CA HIS A 5 4.31 33.51 6.05
C HIS A 5 4.75 32.22 6.77
N LEU A 6 4.58 32.15 8.09
CA LEU A 6 4.43 30.85 8.74
C LEU A 6 3.04 30.32 8.40
N LEU A 7 2.93 29.67 7.22
CA LEU A 7 1.82 28.77 6.91
C LEU A 7 1.68 27.82 8.10
N HIS A 8 0.57 27.97 8.82
CA HIS A 8 0.21 27.10 9.93
C HIS A 8 -0.06 25.71 9.33
N ILE A 9 0.99 24.91 9.13
CA ILE A 9 0.83 23.51 8.74
C ILE A 9 0.09 22.86 9.89
N ALA A 10 -1.15 22.44 9.65
CA ALA A 10 -1.94 21.75 10.66
C ALA A 10 -1.12 20.57 11.20
N PRO A 11 -1.10 20.35 12.53
CA PRO A 11 -0.39 19.21 13.08
C PRO A 11 -0.98 17.92 12.51
N ALA A 12 -0.11 16.98 12.14
CA ALA A 12 -0.54 15.68 11.63
C ALA A 12 -1.44 14.97 12.66
N PRO A 13 -2.50 14.29 12.21
CA PRO A 13 -3.38 13.57 13.12
C PRO A 13 -2.61 12.46 13.82
N ARG A 14 -2.83 12.31 15.14
CA ARG A 14 -2.38 11.11 15.85
C ARG A 14 -3.25 9.94 15.43
N LEU A 15 -2.61 8.86 15.01
CA LEU A 15 -3.28 7.65 14.56
C LEU A 15 -3.07 6.54 15.57
N ASP A 16 -4.05 5.67 15.79
CA ASP A 16 -3.85 4.43 16.54
C ASP A 16 -3.21 3.33 15.65
N GLY A 17 -2.82 2.20 16.25
CA GLY A 17 -2.22 1.09 15.51
C GLY A 17 -3.09 0.55 14.35
N ARG A 18 -4.43 0.60 14.46
CA ARG A 18 -5.33 0.14 13.39
C ARG A 18 -5.33 1.12 12.22
N GLN A 19 -5.36 2.41 12.52
CA GLN A 19 -5.27 3.48 11.53
C GLN A 19 -3.89 3.47 10.86
N ALA A 20 -2.81 3.26 11.62
CA ALA A 20 -1.47 3.10 11.08
C ALA A 20 -1.34 1.91 10.13
N ALA A 21 -1.95 0.75 10.46
CA ALA A 21 -1.99 -0.39 9.55
C ALA A 21 -2.63 -0.04 8.20
N ARG A 22 -3.75 0.69 8.24
CA ARG A 22 -4.45 1.15 7.03
C ARG A 22 -3.57 2.11 6.22
N VAL A 23 -2.88 3.05 6.87
CA VAL A 23 -1.93 3.94 6.20
C VAL A 23 -0.82 3.15 5.53
N GLY A 24 -0.27 2.13 6.20
CA GLY A 24 0.76 1.26 5.63
C GLY A 24 0.30 0.54 4.36
N ALA A 25 -0.93 -0.01 4.37
CA ALA A 25 -1.52 -0.65 3.20
C ALA A 25 -1.78 0.35 2.05
N SER A 26 -2.35 1.52 2.37
CA SER A 26 -2.60 2.59 1.38
C SER A 26 -1.30 3.11 0.76
N ASN A 27 -0.24 3.25 1.55
CA ASN A 27 1.07 3.67 1.04
C ASN A 27 1.61 2.69 0.01
N THR A 28 1.55 1.38 0.29
CA THR A 28 1.96 0.36 -0.67
C THR A 28 1.09 0.36 -1.93
N ALA A 29 -0.22 0.58 -1.79
CA ALA A 29 -1.12 0.68 -2.94
C ALA A 29 -0.77 1.87 -3.84
N LYS A 30 -0.46 3.03 -3.26
CA LYS A 30 0.02 4.22 -3.99
C LYS A 30 1.34 3.94 -4.72
N GLU A 31 2.31 3.31 -4.07
CA GLU A 31 3.57 2.91 -4.71
C GLU A 31 3.36 1.94 -5.88
N ILE A 32 2.44 0.97 -5.74
CA ILE A 32 2.06 0.08 -6.84
C ILE A 32 1.44 0.86 -7.99
N ALA A 33 0.55 1.82 -7.71
CA ALA A 33 -0.09 2.63 -8.73
C ALA A 33 0.92 3.48 -9.50
N ASP A 34 1.82 4.19 -8.81
CA ASP A 34 2.89 4.97 -9.42
C ASP A 34 3.82 4.08 -10.26
N TYR A 35 4.21 2.92 -9.72
CA TYR A 35 5.09 1.98 -10.42
C TYR A 35 4.42 1.40 -11.66
N ALA A 36 3.17 0.93 -11.54
CA ALA A 36 2.41 0.36 -12.65
C ALA A 36 2.13 1.40 -13.74
N ALA A 37 1.86 2.66 -13.38
CA ALA A 37 1.71 3.75 -14.34
C ALA A 37 2.96 3.93 -15.22
N GLY A 38 4.16 3.78 -14.63
CA GLY A 38 5.43 3.81 -15.37
C GLY A 38 5.64 2.63 -16.34
N LEU A 39 4.83 1.56 -16.23
CA LEU A 39 4.89 0.41 -17.14
C LEU A 39 3.96 0.56 -18.36
N VAL A 40 3.01 1.49 -18.32
CA VAL A 40 2.00 1.69 -19.37
C VAL A 40 2.56 2.27 -20.68
N PRO A 41 3.50 3.23 -20.69
CA PRO A 41 3.97 3.83 -21.94
C PRO A 41 4.52 2.79 -22.92
N THR A 42 3.93 2.73 -24.12
CA THR A 42 4.34 1.78 -25.18
C THR A 42 5.37 2.37 -26.15
N THR A 43 5.76 3.63 -25.96
CA THR A 43 6.64 4.37 -26.86
C THR A 43 8.01 4.68 -26.26
N ASP A 44 8.24 4.25 -25.02
CA ASP A 44 9.45 4.54 -24.23
C ASP A 44 10.38 3.31 -24.11
N ASP A 45 10.25 2.35 -25.02
CA ASP A 45 11.00 1.09 -25.06
C ASP A 45 12.30 1.17 -25.87
N ARG A 46 12.55 2.29 -26.55
CA ARG A 46 13.70 2.47 -27.46
C ARG A 46 15.06 2.25 -26.79
N ASN A 47 15.12 2.40 -25.47
CA ASN A 47 16.32 2.22 -24.66
C ASN A 47 16.19 1.05 -23.67
N ALA A 48 15.13 0.24 -23.75
CA ALA A 48 14.93 -0.86 -22.82
C ALA A 48 15.99 -1.95 -23.03
N LEU A 49 16.62 -2.38 -21.94
CA LEU A 49 17.61 -3.45 -21.99
C LEU A 49 16.93 -4.82 -22.12
N PRO A 50 17.60 -5.85 -22.69
CA PRO A 50 17.09 -7.21 -22.67
C PRO A 50 16.76 -7.66 -21.23
N GLY A 51 15.55 -8.18 -21.02
CA GLY A 51 15.07 -8.65 -19.70
C GLY A 51 14.42 -7.57 -18.84
N GLU A 52 14.52 -6.28 -19.18
CA GLU A 52 14.04 -5.19 -18.32
C GLU A 52 12.53 -5.26 -18.04
N PHE A 53 11.71 -5.66 -19.01
CA PHE A 53 10.28 -5.87 -18.81
C PHE A 53 9.97 -7.02 -17.84
N LEU A 54 10.79 -8.08 -17.86
CA LEU A 54 10.65 -9.20 -16.93
C LEU A 54 11.00 -8.74 -15.51
N ASP A 55 12.08 -7.98 -15.34
CA ASP A 55 12.48 -7.42 -14.04
C ASP A 55 11.40 -6.49 -13.49
N ARG A 56 10.82 -5.65 -14.36
CA ARG A 56 9.71 -4.77 -14.00
C ARG A 56 8.47 -5.54 -13.56
N ALA A 57 8.08 -6.58 -14.29
CA ALA A 57 6.95 -7.43 -13.93
C ALA A 57 7.20 -8.22 -12.64
N ALA A 58 8.41 -8.76 -12.46
CA ALA A 58 8.82 -9.46 -11.24
C ALA A 58 8.75 -8.53 -10.03
N ARG A 59 9.19 -7.28 -10.16
CA ARG A 59 9.09 -6.27 -9.11
C ARG A 59 7.64 -5.93 -8.77
N LEU A 60 6.77 -5.72 -9.76
CA LEU A 60 5.34 -5.48 -9.52
C LEU A 60 4.70 -6.64 -8.75
N ARG A 61 5.07 -7.89 -9.07
CA ARG A 61 4.60 -9.07 -8.33
C ARG A 61 5.02 -9.04 -6.85
N VAL A 62 6.27 -8.66 -6.55
CA VAL A 62 6.76 -8.52 -5.17
C VAL A 62 5.97 -7.45 -4.43
N MET A 63 5.75 -6.29 -5.05
CA MET A 63 4.96 -5.20 -4.44
C MET A 63 3.51 -5.63 -4.16
N ALA A 64 2.88 -6.37 -5.08
CA ALA A 64 1.53 -6.91 -4.89
C ALA A 64 1.45 -7.93 -3.74
N ALA A 65 2.48 -8.76 -3.56
CA ALA A 65 2.55 -9.68 -2.41
C ALA A 65 2.67 -8.91 -1.08
N GLU A 66 3.47 -7.85 -1.05
CA GLU A 66 3.59 -6.97 0.13
C GLU A 66 2.26 -6.27 0.45
N LEU A 67 1.53 -5.78 -0.56
CA LEU A 67 0.19 -5.22 -0.36
C LEU A 67 -0.76 -6.26 0.27
N LEU A 68 -0.69 -7.52 -0.17
CA LEU A 68 -1.50 -8.59 0.40
C LEU A 68 -1.17 -8.82 1.88
N HIS A 69 0.11 -8.84 2.25
CA HIS A 69 0.53 -8.99 3.66
C HIS A 69 -0.04 -7.86 4.52
N ARG A 70 0.07 -6.62 4.06
CA ARG A 70 -0.46 -5.44 4.76
C ARG A 70 -1.98 -5.46 4.84
N ALA A 71 -2.67 -5.92 3.79
CA ALA A 71 -4.11 -6.09 3.81
C ALA A 71 -4.55 -7.12 4.87
N VAL A 72 -3.81 -8.22 5.02
CA VAL A 72 -4.05 -9.19 6.10
C VAL A 72 -3.83 -8.56 7.47
N THR A 73 -2.76 -7.79 7.67
CA THR A 73 -2.56 -7.02 8.91
C THR A 73 -3.75 -6.10 9.19
N VAL A 74 -4.25 -5.35 8.20
CA VAL A 74 -5.43 -4.48 8.38
C VAL A 74 -6.67 -5.27 8.79
N GLU A 75 -6.91 -6.43 8.18
CA GLU A 75 -8.08 -7.26 8.51
C GLU A 75 -7.98 -7.86 9.92
N LEU A 76 -6.81 -8.38 10.31
CA LEU A 76 -6.55 -8.87 11.66
C LEU A 76 -6.70 -7.74 12.71
N MET A 77 -6.14 -6.57 12.41
CA MET A 77 -6.35 -5.35 13.20
C MET A 77 -7.81 -5.02 13.39
N ARG A 78 -8.68 -5.31 12.41
CA ARG A 78 -10.12 -5.04 12.49
C ARG A 78 -10.90 -6.13 13.23
N GLY A 79 -10.24 -7.20 13.66
CA GLY A 79 -10.86 -8.35 14.31
C GLY A 79 -11.42 -9.38 13.33
N THR A 80 -11.04 -9.33 12.05
CA THR A 80 -11.42 -10.33 11.06
C THR A 80 -10.79 -11.68 11.42
N THR A 81 -11.59 -12.74 11.43
CA THR A 81 -11.13 -14.07 11.84
C THR A 81 -10.29 -14.75 10.77
N TRP A 82 -9.41 -15.66 11.19
CA TRP A 82 -8.63 -16.52 10.29
C TRP A 82 -9.49 -17.34 9.33
N ASP A 83 -10.67 -17.81 9.75
CA ASP A 83 -11.64 -18.48 8.88
C ASP A 83 -12.10 -17.56 7.73
N THR A 84 -12.39 -16.30 8.04
CA THR A 84 -12.83 -15.32 7.05
C THR A 84 -11.69 -14.99 6.08
N ILE A 85 -10.47 -14.77 6.59
CA ILE A 85 -9.28 -14.50 5.77
C ILE A 85 -9.00 -15.67 4.83
N ALA A 86 -8.97 -16.90 5.36
CA ALA A 86 -8.74 -18.11 4.58
C ALA A 86 -9.79 -18.28 3.47
N ALA A 87 -11.07 -18.08 3.78
CA ALA A 87 -12.15 -18.14 2.80
C ALA A 87 -11.98 -17.09 1.69
N ARG A 88 -11.58 -15.86 2.01
CA ARG A 88 -11.33 -14.79 1.02
C ARG A 88 -10.14 -15.09 0.11
N LEU A 89 -9.10 -15.73 0.66
CA LEU A 89 -7.89 -16.09 -0.07
C LEU A 89 -7.99 -17.46 -0.77
N ARG A 90 -9.11 -18.17 -0.61
CA ARG A 90 -9.32 -19.54 -1.11
C ARG A 90 -8.25 -20.52 -0.61
N LEU A 91 -7.89 -20.37 0.67
CA LEU A 91 -6.95 -21.21 1.39
C LEU A 91 -7.69 -21.99 2.49
N THR A 92 -7.05 -23.03 3.04
CA THR A 92 -7.46 -23.57 4.34
C THR A 92 -7.02 -22.64 5.46
N VAL A 93 -7.63 -22.76 6.65
CA VAL A 93 -7.27 -21.95 7.82
C VAL A 93 -5.80 -22.17 8.21
N GLU A 94 -5.34 -23.42 8.18
CA GLU A 94 -3.95 -23.78 8.50
C GLU A 94 -2.97 -23.19 7.49
N ALA A 95 -3.32 -23.20 6.20
CA ALA A 95 -2.49 -22.61 5.15
C ALA A 95 -2.42 -21.08 5.29
N ALA A 96 -3.55 -20.43 5.56
CA ALA A 96 -3.60 -18.98 5.79
C ALA A 96 -2.78 -18.57 7.02
N ARG A 97 -2.93 -19.28 8.15
CA ARG A 97 -2.12 -19.02 9.35
C ARG A 97 -0.64 -19.22 9.09
N ARG A 98 -0.23 -20.37 8.55
CA ARG A 98 1.19 -20.62 8.24
C ARG A 98 1.79 -19.55 7.33
N GLN A 99 1.00 -19.03 6.38
CA GLN A 99 1.48 -18.03 5.44
C GLN A 99 1.50 -16.63 6.03
N PHE A 100 0.55 -16.25 6.88
CA PHE A 100 0.33 -14.85 7.27
C PHE A 100 0.30 -14.59 8.79
N GLU A 101 0.57 -15.58 9.65
CA GLU A 101 0.57 -15.38 11.12
C GLU A 101 1.52 -14.26 11.56
N HIS A 102 2.64 -14.09 10.86
CA HIS A 102 3.60 -13.00 11.10
C HIS A 102 3.04 -11.61 10.77
N CYS A 103 1.92 -11.53 10.06
CA CYS A 103 1.19 -10.28 9.78
C CYS A 103 0.25 -9.89 10.93
N ASP A 104 0.05 -10.77 11.91
CA ASP A 104 -0.77 -10.47 13.09
C ASP A 104 0.00 -9.60 14.07
N LEU A 105 -0.27 -8.30 14.02
CA LEU A 105 0.39 -7.31 14.87
C LEU A 105 -0.51 -6.85 16.01
N THR A 106 -1.62 -7.55 16.33
CA THR A 106 -2.64 -7.03 17.28
C THR A 106 -2.06 -6.73 18.65
N ASP A 107 -1.05 -7.48 19.07
CA ASP A 107 -0.36 -7.30 20.34
C ASP A 107 0.57 -6.07 20.36
N MET A 108 0.86 -5.50 19.18
CA MET A 108 1.67 -4.29 19.00
C MET A 108 0.81 -3.03 18.77
N ALA A 109 -0.52 -3.13 18.86
CA ALA A 109 -1.40 -1.99 18.66
C ALA A 109 -1.24 -0.98 19.80
N ASP A 110 -0.50 0.09 19.54
CA ASP A 110 -0.32 1.25 20.41
C ASP A 110 -1.43 2.28 20.20
N THR A 111 -1.74 3.03 21.27
CA THR A 111 -2.78 4.08 21.25
C THR A 111 -2.36 5.31 20.45
N ASP A 112 -1.06 5.49 20.19
CA ASP A 112 -0.49 6.60 19.43
C ASP A 112 0.14 6.19 18.09
N GLY A 113 0.03 4.91 17.71
CA GLY A 113 0.28 4.39 16.37
C GLY A 113 1.70 4.57 15.85
N THR A 114 2.66 5.00 16.66
CA THR A 114 3.96 5.51 16.19
C THR A 114 5.12 4.58 16.47
N HIS A 115 5.00 3.69 17.46
CA HIS A 115 6.10 2.86 17.94
C HIS A 115 5.81 1.36 17.79
N GLY A 116 4.55 0.98 17.63
CA GLY A 116 4.11 -0.40 17.47
C GLY A 116 3.95 -0.79 16.00
N VAL A 117 2.70 -0.80 15.53
CA VAL A 117 2.34 -1.28 14.19
C VAL A 117 3.04 -0.49 13.08
N TRP A 118 3.11 0.84 13.21
CA TRP A 118 3.76 1.67 12.19
C TRP A 118 5.26 1.41 12.07
N ALA A 119 5.96 1.23 13.18
CA ALA A 119 7.40 0.98 13.17
C ALA A 119 7.72 -0.30 12.36
N VAL A 120 6.97 -1.38 12.60
CA VAL A 120 7.11 -2.63 11.85
C VAL A 120 6.82 -2.40 10.36
N LEU A 121 5.71 -1.74 10.03
CA LEU A 121 5.31 -1.54 8.64
C LEU A 121 6.23 -0.57 7.88
N ALA A 122 6.82 0.42 8.56
CA ALA A 122 7.77 1.35 7.98
C ALA A 122 9.11 0.66 7.68
N GLU A 123 9.56 -0.27 8.54
CA GLU A 123 10.76 -1.08 8.30
C GLU A 123 10.58 -2.11 7.19
N THR A 124 9.39 -2.71 7.10
CA THR A 124 9.05 -3.71 6.08
C THR A 124 8.51 -3.10 4.79
N CYS A 125 8.52 -1.77 4.64
CA CYS A 125 8.29 -1.12 3.35
C CYS A 125 9.38 -1.53 2.36
N VAL A 126 9.19 -2.66 1.67
CA VAL A 126 10.05 -3.10 0.58
C VAL A 126 9.80 -2.21 -0.63
N SER A 127 10.34 -1.00 -0.58
CA SER A 127 10.67 -0.19 -1.74
C SER A 127 12.04 0.43 -1.51
N PRO A 128 12.97 0.39 -2.48
CA PRO A 128 14.34 0.90 -2.34
C PRO A 128 14.37 2.45 -2.41
N VAL A 129 13.35 3.13 -1.89
CA VAL A 129 13.38 4.58 -1.69
C VAL A 129 13.55 4.82 -0.20
N PRO A 130 14.79 5.04 0.28
CA PRO A 130 15.02 5.52 1.63
C PRO A 130 14.18 6.77 1.85
N GLY A 131 13.27 6.75 2.83
CA GLY A 131 12.55 7.95 3.27
C GLY A 131 11.20 8.24 2.62
N SER A 132 10.57 7.30 1.90
CA SER A 132 9.18 7.51 1.43
C SER A 132 8.13 7.38 2.55
N CYS A 133 8.41 6.58 3.59
CA CYS A 133 7.63 6.59 4.82
C CYS A 133 8.30 7.55 5.80
N GLY A 134 7.70 8.73 5.99
CA GLY A 134 8.05 9.57 7.13
C GLY A 134 7.87 8.78 8.44
N PRO A 135 8.59 9.15 9.52
CA PRO A 135 8.46 8.45 10.81
C PRO A 135 7.08 8.58 11.45
N ASP A 136 6.23 9.47 10.92
CA ASP A 136 4.92 9.81 11.44
C ASP A 136 3.81 9.32 10.47
N PRO A 137 2.99 8.32 10.86
CA PRO A 137 1.92 7.80 10.02
C PRO A 137 0.84 8.85 9.73
N GLY A 138 0.65 9.84 10.61
CA GLY A 138 -0.29 10.93 10.38
C GLY A 138 0.12 11.82 9.20
N ARG A 139 1.42 12.05 9.03
CA ARG A 139 1.94 12.80 7.87
C ARG A 139 1.80 12.00 6.57
N VAL A 140 2.09 10.70 6.63
CA VAL A 140 1.92 9.83 5.46
C VAL A 140 0.45 9.77 5.04
N ALA A 141 -0.49 9.73 5.99
CA ALA A 141 -1.91 9.81 5.68
C ALA A 141 -2.27 11.08 4.89
N LEU A 142 -1.82 12.25 5.34
CA LEU A 142 -2.05 13.52 4.63
C LEU A 142 -1.44 13.51 3.22
N GLN A 143 -0.22 12.99 3.07
CA GLN A 143 0.42 12.87 1.77
C GLN A 143 -0.34 11.94 0.81
N LEU A 144 -0.93 10.87 1.34
CA LEU A 144 -1.77 9.95 0.55
C LEU A 144 -3.09 10.59 0.13
N ASP A 145 -3.70 11.40 1.01
CA ASP A 145 -4.91 12.15 0.68
C ASP A 145 -4.66 13.18 -0.41
N ASP A 146 -3.53 13.91 -0.33
CA ASP A 146 -3.07 14.84 -1.36
C ASP A 146 -2.81 14.13 -2.69
N TRP A 147 -2.08 12.99 -2.65
CA TRP A 147 -1.80 12.17 -3.83
C TRP A 147 -3.09 11.65 -4.47
N HIS A 148 -4.03 11.12 -3.68
CA HIS A 148 -5.30 10.60 -4.18
C HIS A 148 -6.16 11.71 -4.81
N THR A 149 -6.17 12.89 -4.21
CA THR A 149 -6.87 14.06 -4.75
C THR A 149 -6.27 14.48 -6.10
N ALA A 150 -4.95 14.56 -6.21
CA ALA A 150 -4.27 14.86 -7.47
C ALA A 150 -4.51 13.77 -8.53
N TYR A 151 -4.46 12.50 -8.13
CA TYR A 151 -4.67 11.36 -9.02
C TYR A 151 -6.10 11.34 -9.59
N SER A 152 -7.11 11.47 -8.73
CA SER A 152 -8.53 11.45 -9.12
C SER A 152 -8.92 12.65 -9.98
N THR A 153 -8.36 13.84 -9.72
CA THR A 153 -8.63 15.04 -10.53
C THR A 153 -7.93 15.03 -11.88
N ALA A 154 -6.80 14.34 -12.01
CA ALA A 154 -6.08 14.19 -13.27
C ALA A 154 -6.70 13.13 -14.21
N GLN A 155 -7.54 12.22 -13.69
CA GLN A 155 -8.25 11.27 -14.55
C GLN A 155 -9.48 11.92 -15.19
N PRO A 156 -9.63 11.85 -16.53
CA PRO A 156 -10.89 12.23 -17.16
C PRO A 156 -12.01 11.34 -16.59
N ASP A 157 -13.18 11.93 -16.39
CA ASP A 157 -14.36 11.29 -15.78
C ASP A 157 -14.71 10.00 -16.54
N THR A 158 -14.19 8.87 -16.07
CA THR A 158 -14.40 7.53 -16.65
C THR A 158 -15.54 6.80 -15.93
N ALA A 159 -16.47 7.54 -15.33
CA ALA A 159 -17.65 7.03 -14.63
C ALA A 159 -18.59 6.14 -15.49
N GLY A 160 -18.26 5.89 -16.77
CA GLY A 160 -18.97 4.98 -17.66
C GLY A 160 -18.12 3.90 -18.33
N ALA A 161 -16.83 3.76 -18.01
CA ALA A 161 -16.01 2.71 -18.61
C ALA A 161 -16.42 1.34 -18.01
N PRO A 162 -16.91 0.37 -18.82
CA PRO A 162 -17.21 -0.96 -18.30
C PRO A 162 -15.93 -1.57 -17.71
N PRO A 163 -16.02 -2.36 -16.63
CA PRO A 163 -14.84 -2.99 -16.04
C PRO A 163 -14.09 -3.78 -17.11
N PRO A 164 -12.75 -3.77 -17.11
CA PRO A 164 -11.99 -4.57 -18.05
C PRO A 164 -12.45 -6.02 -17.92
N ARG A 165 -12.94 -6.58 -19.03
CA ARG A 165 -13.30 -7.99 -19.11
C ARG A 165 -11.99 -8.77 -18.95
N ASN A 166 -11.70 -9.25 -17.73
CA ASN A 166 -10.54 -10.09 -17.45
C ASN A 166 -10.46 -11.24 -18.47
N PRO A 167 -9.43 -11.30 -19.34
CA PRO A 167 -9.12 -12.48 -20.11
C PRO A 167 -7.84 -13.08 -19.53
N VAL A 168 -7.90 -13.64 -18.32
CA VAL A 168 -6.90 -14.63 -17.90
C VAL A 168 -7.59 -15.74 -17.12
N THR A 169 -8.39 -16.51 -17.85
CA THR A 169 -8.51 -17.94 -17.58
C THR A 169 -7.76 -18.61 -18.72
N ILE A 170 -6.55 -19.10 -18.46
CA ILE A 170 -5.95 -20.31 -19.03
C ILE A 170 -4.72 -20.58 -18.15
N GLY A 171 -4.68 -21.78 -17.58
CA GLY A 171 -3.73 -22.15 -16.55
C GLY A 171 -2.28 -22.24 -17.02
N LEU A 172 -1.40 -22.07 -16.04
CA LEU A 172 -0.10 -22.72 -15.91
C LEU A 172 0.12 -23.00 -14.42
#